data_AF-A0A841Y815-F1
#
_entry.id   AF-A0A841Y815-F1
#
_cell.length_a   1.000
_cell.length_b   1.000
_cell.length_c   1.000
_cell.angle_alpha   90.00
_cell.angle_beta   90.00
_cell.angle_gamma   90.00
#
_symmetry.space_group_name_H-M   'P 1'
#
loop_
_entity.id
_entity.type
_entity.pdbx_description
1 polymer ?
#
loop_
_entity_poly.entity_id
_entity_poly.type
_entity_poly.pdbx_seq_one_letter_code
_entity_poly.pdbx_strand_id
1 'polypeptide(L)'
;MEEYRGILENDIQILAYGDSRYSIFAGEDVNRQEYQVRIECVQDGFEVYTTRDRASVTGKYSFENFEDARNKFIRLLKPMVLSNQEAVKEGERPVYSSPLWDK
;
A
#
# COMPACT_ATOMS: atom_id res chain seq x y z
N MET A 1 0.74 -18.57 -1.15
CA MET A 1 -0.02 -17.30 -1.25
C MET A 1 -0.58 -16.85 0.10
N GLU A 2 -1.34 -17.67 0.81
CA GLU A 2 -1.85 -17.31 2.16
C GLU A 2 -0.75 -17.00 3.18
N GLU A 3 0.38 -17.72 3.14
CA GLU A 3 1.54 -17.42 3.99
C GLU A 3 2.10 -16.00 3.74
N TYR A 4 2.31 -15.64 2.47
CA TYR A 4 2.80 -14.31 2.09
C TYR A 4 1.81 -13.19 2.44
N ARG A 5 0.51 -13.46 2.29
CA ARG A 5 -0.54 -12.55 2.77
C ARG A 5 -0.41 -12.33 4.27
N GLY A 6 -0.33 -13.40 5.07
CA GLY A 6 -0.21 -13.32 6.52
C GLY A 6 1.04 -12.57 6.98
N ILE A 7 2.17 -12.73 6.29
CA ILE A 7 3.40 -11.96 6.57
C ILE A 7 3.17 -10.47 6.35
N LEU A 8 2.59 -10.08 5.21
CA LEU A 8 2.31 -8.67 4.89
C LEU A 8 1.31 -8.05 5.87
N GLU A 9 0.26 -8.79 6.24
CA GLU A 9 -0.73 -8.35 7.22
C GLU A 9 -0.11 -8.16 8.60
N ASN A 10 0.79 -9.05 9.01
CA ASN A 10 1.54 -8.90 10.25
C ASN A 10 2.44 -7.65 10.23
N ASP A 11 3.16 -7.39 9.13
CA ASP A 11 3.98 -6.18 9.00
C ASP A 11 3.15 -4.90 9.12
N ILE A 12 2.01 -4.86 8.42
CA ILE A 12 1.07 -3.74 8.46
C ILE A 12 0.58 -3.53 9.89
N GLN A 13 0.26 -4.62 10.60
CA GLN A 13 -0.19 -4.55 11.99
C GLN A 13 0.90 -4.03 12.93
N ILE A 14 2.14 -4.54 12.82
CA ILE A 14 3.30 -4.11 13.61
C ILE A 14 3.59 -2.62 13.39
N LEU A 15 3.43 -2.15 12.14
CA LEU A 15 3.63 -0.74 11.78
C LEU A 15 2.41 0.14 12.11
N ALA A 16 1.32 -0.43 12.61
CA ALA A 16 0.04 0.23 12.85
C ALA A 16 -0.58 0.89 11.58
N TYR A 17 -0.34 0.31 10.41
CA TYR A 17 -0.80 0.84 9.11
C TYR A 17 -2.15 0.26 8.64
N GLY A 18 -2.86 -0.50 9.49
CA GLY A 18 -4.07 -1.24 9.11
C GLY A 18 -5.19 -0.41 8.47
N ASP A 19 -5.31 0.87 8.84
CA ASP A 19 -6.30 1.80 8.29
C ASP A 19 -5.81 2.56 7.02
N SER A 20 -4.64 2.18 6.49
CA SER A 20 -4.13 2.69 5.21
C SER A 20 -4.82 2.01 4.04
N ARG A 21 -4.89 2.70 2.89
CA ARG A 21 -5.33 2.08 1.64
C ARG A 21 -4.25 1.18 1.06
N TYR A 22 -4.42 -0.13 1.24
CA TYR A 22 -3.61 -1.13 0.56
C TYR A 22 -4.44 -2.24 -0.07
N SER A 23 -3.80 -3.06 -0.92
CA SER A 23 -4.37 -4.30 -1.44
C SER A 23 -3.27 -5.35 -1.56
N ILE A 24 -3.59 -6.59 -1.17
CA ILE A 24 -2.68 -7.73 -1.19
C ILE A 24 -3.35 -8.84 -2.02
N PHE A 25 -2.75 -9.18 -3.15
CA PHE A 25 -3.12 -10.31 -4.02
C PHE A 25 -4.63 -10.38 -4.31
N ALA A 26 -5.25 -9.24 -4.62
CA ALA A 26 -6.68 -9.16 -4.91
C ALA A 26 -6.98 -9.28 -6.41
N GLY A 27 -5.96 -9.16 -7.26
CA GLY A 27 -6.11 -8.99 -8.71
C GLY A 27 -6.11 -7.51 -9.12
N GLU A 28 -5.51 -7.19 -10.27
CA GLU A 28 -5.20 -5.81 -10.68
C GLU A 28 -6.41 -4.85 -10.72
N ASP A 29 -7.60 -5.37 -11.02
CA ASP A 29 -8.82 -4.58 -11.18
C ASP A 29 -9.82 -4.71 -10.02
N VAL A 30 -9.53 -5.54 -9.01
CA VAL A 30 -10.45 -5.77 -7.90
C VAL A 30 -10.27 -4.71 -6.82
N ASN A 31 -11.38 -4.05 -6.47
CA ASN A 31 -11.48 -3.04 -5.39
C ASN A 31 -10.38 -1.97 -5.48
N ARG A 32 -10.06 -1.53 -6.70
CA ARG A 32 -9.03 -0.52 -6.92
C ARG A 32 -9.53 0.84 -6.43
N GLN A 33 -8.77 1.45 -5.52
CA GLN A 33 -9.07 2.77 -4.94
C GLN A 33 -8.03 3.79 -5.38
N GLU A 34 -8.32 5.08 -5.26
CA GLU A 34 -7.32 6.15 -5.39
C GLU A 34 -6.37 6.14 -4.19
N TYR A 35 -5.10 6.49 -4.41
CA TYR A 35 -4.08 6.56 -3.36
C TYR A 35 -3.94 5.25 -2.56
N GLN A 36 -3.89 4.12 -3.27
CA GLN A 36 -3.76 2.78 -2.70
C GLN A 36 -2.39 2.19 -3.07
N VAL A 37 -1.72 1.55 -2.11
CA VAL A 37 -0.51 0.74 -2.39
C VAL A 37 -0.93 -0.70 -2.65
N ARG A 38 -0.47 -1.31 -3.73
CA ARG A 38 -0.88 -2.65 -4.13
C ARG A 38 0.32 -3.56 -4.33
N ILE A 39 0.17 -4.81 -3.92
CA ILE A 39 1.07 -5.90 -4.24
C ILE A 39 0.26 -7.06 -4.84
N GLU A 40 0.60 -7.46 -6.05
CA GLU A 40 -0.06 -8.51 -6.80
C GLU A 40 0.91 -9.66 -7.09
N CYS A 41 0.37 -10.87 -7.16
CA CYS A 41 1.10 -12.05 -7.62
C CYS A 41 0.75 -12.25 -9.08
N VAL A 42 1.77 -12.26 -9.93
CA VAL A 42 1.65 -12.43 -11.38
C VAL A 42 2.37 -13.69 -11.81
N GLN A 43 2.23 -14.07 -13.08
CA GLN A 43 2.78 -15.32 -13.60
C GLN A 43 4.28 -15.49 -13.29
N ASP A 44 5.05 -14.39 -13.39
CA ASP A 44 6.52 -14.41 -13.25
C ASP A 44 7.01 -13.71 -11.97
N GLY A 45 6.20 -13.69 -10.91
CA GLY A 45 6.60 -13.18 -9.60
C GLY A 45 5.60 -12.19 -9.01
N PHE A 46 6.07 -11.00 -8.66
CA PHE A 46 5.29 -10.02 -7.91
C PHE A 46 5.35 -8.64 -8.56
N GLU A 47 4.24 -7.92 -8.47
CA GLU A 47 4.18 -6.53 -8.91
C GLU A 47 3.72 -5.66 -7.77
N VAL A 48 4.44 -4.57 -7.54
CA VAL A 48 4.12 -3.57 -6.53
C VAL A 48 3.93 -2.24 -7.22
N TYR A 49 2.81 -1.58 -6.95
CA TYR A 49 2.48 -0.29 -7.56
C TYR A 49 1.61 0.53 -6.64
N THR A 50 1.43 1.81 -6.99
CA THR A 50 0.41 2.64 -6.35
C THR A 50 -0.61 3.10 -7.35
N THR A 51 -1.76 3.50 -6.84
CA THR A 51 -2.78 4.20 -7.62
C THR A 51 -2.80 5.68 -7.23
N ARG A 52 -3.23 6.53 -8.16
CA ARG A 52 -3.51 7.97 -7.90
C ARG A 52 -4.92 8.33 -8.33
N ASP A 53 -5.13 9.57 -8.76
CA ASP A 53 -6.41 10.08 -9.24
C ASP A 53 -7.01 9.15 -10.29
N ARG A 54 -8.33 8.94 -10.18
CA ARG A 54 -9.12 8.01 -10.99
C ARG A 54 -8.60 6.57 -10.93
N ALA A 55 -7.95 6.22 -9.82
CA ALA A 55 -7.31 4.93 -9.58
C ALA A 55 -6.30 4.54 -10.67
N SER A 56 -5.62 5.52 -11.27
CA SER A 56 -4.60 5.28 -12.30
C SER A 56 -3.34 4.65 -11.69
N VAL A 57 -2.76 3.65 -12.36
CA VAL A 57 -1.54 2.98 -11.90
C VAL A 57 -0.32 3.89 -12.12
N THR A 58 0.52 4.00 -11.10
CA THR A 58 1.81 4.69 -11.18
C THR A 58 2.88 3.89 -10.46
N GLY A 59 4.14 4.05 -10.90
CA GLY A 59 5.29 3.42 -10.25
C GLY A 59 5.12 1.92 -10.12
N LYS A 60 4.97 1.22 -11.24
CA LYS A 60 4.86 -0.24 -11.30
C LYS A 60 6.27 -0.84 -11.25
N TYR A 61 6.50 -1.74 -10.29
CA TYR A 61 7.77 -2.41 -10.05
C TYR A 61 7.54 -3.92 -10.04
N SER A 62 8.34 -4.66 -10.79
CA SER A 62 8.25 -6.13 -10.88
C SER A 62 9.43 -6.77 -10.15
N PHE A 63 9.17 -7.86 -9.45
CA PHE A 63 10.14 -8.60 -8.63
C PHE A 63 9.97 -10.10 -8.81
N GLU A 64 11.09 -10.82 -8.89
CA GLU A 64 11.09 -12.28 -8.99
C GLU A 64 10.83 -12.95 -7.64
N ASN A 65 11.23 -12.31 -6.54
CA ASN A 65 11.11 -12.86 -5.18
C ASN A 65 10.19 -12.02 -4.29
N PHE A 66 9.58 -12.70 -3.32
CA PHE A 66 8.63 -12.10 -2.39
C PHE A 66 9.27 -11.06 -1.47
N GLU A 67 10.51 -11.27 -1.02
CA GLU A 67 11.12 -10.42 -0.01
C GLU A 67 11.40 -9.00 -0.56
N ASP A 68 11.87 -8.90 -1.80
CA ASP A 68 12.05 -7.61 -2.47
C ASP A 68 10.71 -6.90 -2.72
N ALA A 69 9.68 -7.65 -3.13
CA ALA A 69 8.33 -7.11 -3.32
C ALA A 69 7.73 -6.60 -2.02
N ARG A 70 7.83 -7.38 -0.93
CA ARG A 70 7.42 -7.01 0.43
C ARG A 70 8.13 -5.74 0.89
N ASN A 71 9.46 -5.70 0.74
CA ASN A 71 10.26 -4.52 1.10
C ASN A 71 9.81 -3.27 0.33
N LYS A 72 9.54 -3.42 -0.97
CA LYS A 72 9.03 -2.31 -1.79
C LYS A 72 7.63 -1.87 -1.35
N PHE A 73 6.73 -2.81 -1.08
CA PHE A 73 5.36 -2.55 -0.66
C PHE A 73 5.33 -1.72 0.64
N ILE A 74 6.06 -2.15 1.67
CA ILE A 74 6.18 -1.40 2.94
C ILE A 74 6.83 -0.03 2.72
N ARG A 75 7.86 0.05 1.88
CA ARG A 75 8.54 1.32 1.54
C ARG A 75 7.62 2.32 0.82
N LEU A 76 6.60 1.86 0.08
CA LEU A 76 5.60 2.74 -0.55
C LEU A 76 4.48 3.13 0.43
N LEU A 77 4.12 2.26 1.37
CA LEU A 77 3.13 2.57 2.41
C LEU A 77 3.61 3.64 3.40
N LYS A 78 4.86 3.53 3.87
CA LYS A 78 5.42 4.44 4.86
C LYS A 78 5.29 5.94 4.51
N PRO A 79 5.72 6.42 3.33
CA PRO A 79 5.59 7.84 2.99
C PRO A 79 4.13 8.28 2.82
N MET A 80 3.24 7.39 2.37
CA MET A 80 1.81 7.69 2.31
C MET A 80 1.25 7.97 3.71
N VAL A 81 1.61 7.15 4.70
CA VAL A 81 1.15 7.36 6.08
C VAL A 81 1.72 8.63 6.67
N LEU A 82 3.04 8.80 6.60
CA LEU A 82 3.73 9.94 7.20
C LEU A 82 3.26 11.27 6.63
N SER A 83 3.08 11.36 5.30
CA SER A 83 2.65 12.60 4.65
C SER A 83 1.23 13.00 5.05
N ASN A 84 0.30 12.04 5.23
CA ASN A 84 -1.04 12.37 5.67
C ASN A 84 -1.11 12.76 7.15
N GLN A 85 -0.30 12.13 7.99
CA GLN A 85 -0.17 12.53 9.40
C GLN A 85 0.42 13.93 9.54
N GLU A 86 1.43 14.27 8.72
CA GLU A 86 2.02 15.61 8.67
C GLU A 86 1.01 16.66 8.20
N ALA A 87 0.28 16.38 7.12
CA ALA A 87 -0.78 17.27 6.63
C ALA A 87 -1.82 17.59 7.73
N VAL A 88 -2.29 16.58 8.47
CA VAL A 88 -3.23 16.79 9.58
C VAL A 88 -2.62 17.65 10.70
N LYS A 89 -1.34 17.43 11.05
CA LYS A 89 -0.63 18.24 12.07
C LYS A 89 -0.49 19.71 11.66
N GLU A 90 -0.35 19.97 10.37
CA GLU A 90 -0.24 21.33 9.81
C GLU A 90 -1.60 21.99 9.59
N GLY A 91 -2.70 21.29 9.88
CA GLY A 91 -4.07 21.78 9.63
C GLY A 91 -4.46 21.71 8.15
N GLU A 92 -3.69 20.98 7.34
CA GLU A 92 -3.97 20.70 5.94
C GLU A 92 -4.90 19.48 5.79
N ARG A 93 -5.45 19.32 4.58
CA ARG A 93 -6.34 18.21 4.27
C ARG A 93 -5.52 17.01 3.77
N PRO A 94 -5.64 15.82 4.40
CA PRO A 94 -4.99 14.61 3.89
C PRO A 94 -5.58 14.18 2.54
N VAL A 95 -4.84 13.38 1.77
CA VAL A 95 -5.25 12.92 0.42
C VAL A 95 -6.50 12.05 0.45
N TYR A 96 -6.78 11.40 1.58
CA TYR A 96 -8.07 10.77 1.87
C TYR A 96 -8.34 10.80 3.38
N SER A 97 -9.59 10.60 3.79
CA SER A 97 -9.92 10.48 5.23
C SER A 97 -9.56 9.08 5.75
N SER A 98 -8.84 9.02 6.87
CA SER A 98 -8.55 7.80 7.62
C SER A 98 -8.34 8.15 9.09
N PRO A 99 -8.78 7.31 10.05
CA PRO A 99 -8.48 7.48 11.47
C PRO A 99 -6.98 7.32 11.81
N LEU A 100 -6.15 6.90 10.84
CA LEU A 100 -4.70 6.78 11.01
C LEU A 100 -3.97 8.13 11.09
N TRP A 101 -4.55 9.18 10.51
CA TRP A 101 -3.87 10.47 10.36
C TRP A 101 -3.78 11.28 11.64
N ASP A 102 -4.73 11.07 12.54
CA ASP A 102 -4.82 11.74 13.84
C ASP A 102 -3.95 11.05 14.93
N LYS A 103 -3.22 9.99 14.58
CA LYS A 103 -2.35 9.23 15.50
C LYS A 103 -0.93 9.77 15.58
#